data_AF-A0A848YMB2-F1
#
_entry.id   AF-A0A848YMB2-F1
#
_cell.length_a   1.000
_cell.length_b   1.000
_cell.length_c   1.000
_cell.angle_alpha   90.00
_cell.angle_beta   90.00
_cell.angle_gamma   90.00
#
_symmetry.space_group_name_H-M   'P 1'
#
loop_
_entity.id
_entity.type
_entity.pdbx_description
1 polymer ?
#
loop_
_entity_poly.entity_id
_entity_poly.type
_entity_poly.pdbx_seq_one_letter_code
_entity_poly.pdbx_strand_id
1 'polypeptide(L)'
;ALADADWIDPLAVAQSAQHLADANEALDYEVERFWKQNAQRSDNVIRLRLHPMRETRLRLMTRAIHELGGSPRGSDIANLDDNFSNQRKGNVAGVMVELRFEDEGPFFHFSPEPPRRS
;
A
#
# COMPACT_ATOMS: atom_id res chain seq x y z
N ALA A 1 -26.73 4.84 24.96
CA ALA A 1 -26.09 4.75 23.63
C ALA A 1 -24.87 5.68 23.60
N LEU A 2 -24.03 5.68 22.54
CA LEU A 2 -22.93 6.66 22.44
C LEU A 2 -23.44 8.12 22.48
N ALA A 3 -24.71 8.34 22.13
CA ALA A 3 -25.41 9.61 22.22
C ALA A 3 -25.64 10.15 23.64
N ASP A 4 -25.56 9.30 24.68
CA ASP A 4 -25.81 9.68 26.08
C ASP A 4 -24.51 9.79 26.90
N ALA A 5 -23.36 9.85 26.21
CA ALA A 5 -22.05 9.87 26.84
C ALA A 5 -21.58 11.33 27.05
N ASP A 6 -21.73 11.85 28.27
CA ASP A 6 -21.37 13.23 28.65
C ASP A 6 -19.89 13.62 28.45
N TRP A 7 -19.02 12.64 28.15
CA TRP A 7 -17.59 12.84 27.94
C TRP A 7 -17.18 12.99 26.46
N ILE A 8 -18.11 12.80 25.52
CA ILE A 8 -17.90 13.04 24.08
C ILE A 8 -18.70 14.26 23.67
N ASP A 9 -18.05 15.23 23.04
CA ASP A 9 -18.71 16.27 22.26
C ASP A 9 -19.01 15.71 20.86
N PRO A 10 -20.28 15.42 20.51
CA PRO A 10 -20.62 14.79 19.24
C PRO A 10 -20.28 15.68 18.04
N LEU A 11 -20.35 17.01 18.18
CA LEU A 11 -20.03 17.94 17.11
C LEU A 11 -18.52 17.96 16.83
N ALA A 12 -17.71 17.98 17.89
CA ALA A 12 -16.26 17.89 17.77
C ALA A 12 -15.80 16.58 17.12
N VAL A 13 -16.46 15.46 17.45
CA VAL A 13 -16.21 14.15 16.81
C VAL A 13 -16.58 14.18 15.33
N ALA A 14 -17.73 14.75 14.98
CA ALA A 14 -18.16 14.87 13.58
C ALA A 14 -17.18 15.72 12.75
N GLN A 15 -16.71 16.85 13.30
CA GLN A 15 -15.70 17.69 12.65
C GLN A 15 -14.37 16.94 12.46
N SER A 16 -13.93 16.20 13.48
CA SER A 16 -12.72 15.37 13.38
C SER A 16 -12.86 14.29 12.32
N ALA A 17 -14.02 13.63 12.23
CA ALA A 17 -14.31 12.64 11.20
C ALA A 17 -14.30 13.27 9.80
N GLN A 18 -14.81 14.49 9.64
CA GLN A 18 -14.76 15.21 8.37
C GLN A 18 -13.32 15.52 7.96
N HIS A 19 -12.49 16.04 8.86
CA HIS A 19 -11.08 16.31 8.54
C HIS A 19 -10.32 15.03 8.16
N LEU A 20 -10.60 13.89 8.81
CA LEU A 20 -10.02 12.61 8.44
C LEU A 20 -10.51 12.12 7.07
N ALA A 21 -11.79 12.36 6.73
CA ALA A 21 -12.33 12.03 5.41
C ALA A 21 -11.65 12.86 4.32
N ASP A 22 -11.50 14.17 4.50
CA ASP A 22 -10.84 15.07 3.56
C ASP A 22 -9.36 14.66 3.37
N ALA A 23 -8.66 14.33 4.46
CA ALA A 23 -7.29 13.83 4.40
C ALA A 23 -7.20 12.49 3.66
N ASN A 24 -8.17 11.59 3.87
CA ASN A 24 -8.21 10.31 3.18
C ASN A 24 -8.47 10.48 1.68
N GLU A 25 -9.35 11.39 1.28
CA GLU A 25 -9.59 11.74 -0.12
C GLU A 25 -8.32 12.26 -0.80
N ALA A 26 -7.55 13.12 -0.12
CA ALA A 26 -6.28 13.61 -0.63
C ALA A 26 -5.24 12.48 -0.82
N LEU A 27 -5.20 11.51 0.09
CA LEU A 27 -4.34 10.32 -0.04
C LEU A 27 -4.76 9.46 -1.24
N ASP A 28 -6.06 9.24 -1.43
CA ASP A 28 -6.57 8.46 -2.56
C ASP A 28 -6.28 9.14 -3.90
N TYR A 29 -6.40 10.46 -3.95
CA TYR A 29 -5.98 11.27 -5.12
C TYR A 29 -4.49 11.06 -5.45
N GLU A 30 -3.61 11.16 -4.45
CA GLU A 30 -2.17 11.01 -4.69
C GLU A 30 -1.80 9.57 -5.07
N VAL A 31 -2.42 8.55 -4.46
CA VAL A 31 -2.25 7.14 -4.85
C VAL A 31 -2.59 6.95 -6.32
N GLU A 32 -3.74 7.46 -6.77
CA GLU A 32 -4.19 7.31 -8.15
C GLU A 32 -3.27 8.07 -9.13
N ARG A 33 -2.89 9.31 -8.79
CA ARG A 33 -1.96 10.13 -9.58
C ARG A 33 -0.60 9.46 -9.71
N PHE A 34 -0.01 9.03 -8.59
CA PHE A 34 1.30 8.40 -8.56
C PHE A 34 1.30 7.09 -9.33
N TRP A 35 0.26 6.28 -9.14
CA TRP A 35 0.09 5.01 -9.83
C TRP A 35 0.08 5.19 -11.35
N LYS A 36 -0.74 6.11 -11.87
CA LYS A 36 -0.81 6.41 -13.31
C LYS A 36 0.54 6.82 -13.91
N GLN A 37 1.37 7.51 -13.13
CA GLN A 37 2.65 8.04 -13.60
C GLN A 37 3.82 7.05 -13.47
N ASN A 38 3.77 6.16 -12.48
CA ASN A 38 4.95 5.40 -12.04
C ASN A 38 4.75 3.88 -12.04
N ALA A 39 3.53 3.37 -12.28
CA ALA A 39 3.29 1.94 -12.41
C ALA A 39 3.49 1.51 -13.87
N GLN A 40 4.42 0.59 -14.08
CA GLN A 40 4.63 -0.09 -15.35
C GLN A 40 4.14 -1.53 -15.23
N ARG A 41 3.32 -1.97 -16.17
CA ARG A 41 2.71 -3.31 -16.19
C ARG A 41 3.21 -4.06 -17.41
N SER A 42 3.67 -5.29 -17.23
CA SER A 42 4.05 -6.19 -18.30
C SER A 42 3.74 -7.62 -17.87
N ASP A 43 2.93 -8.34 -18.65
CA ASP A 43 2.51 -9.71 -18.33
C ASP A 43 1.94 -9.82 -16.89
N ASN A 44 2.47 -10.74 -16.07
CA ASN A 44 2.18 -10.89 -14.64
C ASN A 44 3.19 -10.13 -13.76
N VAL A 45 3.76 -9.04 -14.24
CA VAL A 45 4.72 -8.23 -13.48
C VAL A 45 4.27 -6.79 -13.40
N ILE A 46 4.40 -6.21 -12.20
CA ILE A 46 4.22 -4.78 -11.98
C ILE A 46 5.53 -4.22 -11.44
N ARG A 47 6.01 -3.15 -12.05
CA ARG A 47 7.11 -2.33 -11.54
C ARG A 47 6.53 -1.00 -11.08
N LEU A 48 6.88 -0.59 -9.86
CA LEU A 48 6.34 0.61 -9.25
C LEU A 48 7.45 1.36 -8.52
N ARG A 49 7.68 2.62 -8.89
CA ARG A 49 8.64 3.47 -8.17
C ARG A 49 8.30 3.55 -6.68
N LEU A 50 9.33 3.55 -5.81
CA LEU A 50 9.15 3.65 -4.38
C LEU A 50 8.63 5.05 -3.99
N HIS A 51 7.45 5.12 -3.37
CA HIS A 51 6.91 6.37 -2.84
C HIS A 51 7.55 6.72 -1.47
N PRO A 52 7.88 7.99 -1.17
CA PRO A 52 8.53 8.34 0.09
C PRO A 52 7.58 8.24 1.31
N MET A 53 6.29 8.54 1.14
CA MET A 53 5.29 8.44 2.22
C MET A 53 4.81 7.00 2.40
N ARG A 54 4.87 6.50 3.64
CA ARG A 54 4.52 5.12 4.00
C ARG A 54 3.08 4.75 3.65
N GLU A 55 2.11 5.53 4.08
CA GLU A 55 0.69 5.20 3.85
C GLU A 55 0.37 5.05 2.36
N THR A 56 0.89 5.97 1.52
CA THR A 56 0.78 5.88 0.06
C THR A 56 1.46 4.61 -0.47
N ARG A 57 2.66 4.24 0.02
CA ARG A 57 3.29 2.96 -0.35
C ARG A 57 2.41 1.76 -0.03
N LEU A 58 1.84 1.69 1.17
CA LEU A 58 1.02 0.55 1.60
C LEU A 58 -0.21 0.39 0.69
N ARG A 59 -0.89 1.50 0.34
CA ARG A 59 -2.02 1.50 -0.60
C ARG A 59 -1.61 1.07 -2.00
N LEU A 60 -0.49 1.58 -2.50
CA LEU A 60 0.04 1.21 -3.82
C LEU A 60 0.47 -0.28 -3.87
N MET A 61 1.12 -0.79 -2.83
CA MET A 61 1.48 -2.21 -2.71
C MET A 61 0.24 -3.10 -2.67
N THR A 62 -0.77 -2.71 -1.89
CA THR A 62 -2.06 -3.41 -1.81
C THR A 62 -2.73 -3.48 -3.19
N ARG A 63 -2.77 -2.35 -3.90
CA ARG A 63 -3.29 -2.29 -5.28
C ARG A 63 -2.52 -3.20 -6.23
N ALA A 64 -1.18 -3.16 -6.22
CA ALA A 64 -0.36 -4.01 -7.09
C ALA A 64 -0.61 -5.50 -6.84
N ILE A 65 -0.74 -5.90 -5.57
CA ILE A 65 -1.02 -7.30 -5.20
C ILE A 65 -2.43 -7.71 -5.65
N HIS A 66 -3.43 -6.82 -5.51
CA HIS A 66 -4.78 -7.07 -6.05
C HIS A 66 -4.80 -7.20 -7.57
N GLU A 67 -4.07 -6.35 -8.30
CA GLU A 67 -3.99 -6.43 -9.76
C GLU A 67 -3.33 -7.75 -10.22
N LEU A 68 -2.48 -8.37 -9.40
CA LEU A 68 -1.90 -9.70 -9.65
C LEU A 68 -2.73 -10.87 -9.08
N GLY A 69 -3.95 -10.61 -8.60
CA GLY A 69 -4.89 -11.63 -8.11
C GLY A 69 -4.74 -12.01 -6.64
N GLY A 70 -3.84 -11.35 -5.90
CA GLY A 70 -3.72 -11.53 -4.45
C GLY A 70 -4.81 -10.77 -3.67
N SER A 71 -5.00 -11.16 -2.41
CA SER A 71 -5.89 -10.44 -1.48
C SER A 71 -5.23 -10.33 -0.10
N PRO A 72 -4.34 -9.33 0.09
CA PRO A 72 -3.53 -9.22 1.28
C PRO A 72 -4.31 -8.58 2.43
N ARG A 73 -3.96 -8.93 3.68
CA ARG A 73 -4.41 -8.14 4.84
C ARG A 73 -3.51 -6.92 4.99
N GLY A 74 -4.06 -5.80 5.47
CA GLY A 74 -3.28 -4.57 5.69
C GLY A 74 -2.08 -4.77 6.61
N SER A 75 -2.20 -5.63 7.63
CA SER A 75 -1.09 -6.00 8.52
C SER A 75 0.06 -6.68 7.78
N ASP A 76 -0.24 -7.54 6.80
CA ASP A 76 0.78 -8.30 6.07
C ASP A 76 1.59 -7.36 5.17
N ILE A 77 0.92 -6.36 4.59
CA ILE A 77 1.55 -5.31 3.78
C ILE A 77 2.42 -4.40 4.65
N ALA A 78 1.92 -3.98 5.81
CA ALA A 78 2.68 -3.15 6.76
C ALA A 78 3.94 -3.88 7.24
N ASN A 79 3.80 -5.15 7.62
CA ASN A 79 4.93 -6.00 8.02
C ASN A 79 5.93 -6.18 6.87
N LEU A 80 5.46 -6.32 5.62
CA LEU A 80 6.34 -6.40 4.46
C LEU A 80 7.13 -5.10 4.26
N ASP A 81 6.48 -3.92 4.30
CA ASP A 81 7.14 -2.61 4.17
C ASP A 81 8.19 -2.40 5.28
N ASP A 82 7.85 -2.72 6.53
CA ASP A 82 8.74 -2.62 7.69
C ASP A 82 10.01 -3.47 7.54
N ASN A 83 9.86 -4.67 6.96
CA ASN A 83 10.98 -5.58 6.82
C ASN A 83 11.93 -5.21 5.68
N PHE A 84 11.58 -4.25 4.80
CA PHE A 84 12.47 -3.89 3.69
C PHE A 84 13.81 -3.27 4.11
N SER A 85 13.91 -2.79 5.36
CA SER A 85 15.19 -2.36 5.94
C SER A 85 16.17 -3.53 6.15
N ASN A 86 15.64 -4.73 6.38
CA ASN A 86 16.42 -5.91 6.77
C ASN A 86 16.54 -6.93 5.62
N GLN A 87 15.51 -7.04 4.78
CA GLN A 87 15.47 -7.96 3.64
C GLN A 87 14.94 -7.24 2.41
N ARG A 88 15.44 -7.57 1.21
CA ARG A 88 15.01 -6.89 -0.02
C ARG A 88 13.83 -7.55 -0.73
N LYS A 89 13.24 -8.59 -0.15
CA LYS A 89 12.14 -9.34 -0.76
C LYS A 89 11.22 -9.96 0.29
N GLY A 90 9.98 -10.19 -0.09
CA GLY A 90 9.01 -10.94 0.71
C GLY A 90 7.82 -11.36 -0.13
N ASN A 91 7.05 -12.32 0.36
CA ASN A 91 5.83 -12.78 -0.28
C ASN A 91 4.62 -12.38 0.55
N VAL A 92 3.58 -11.87 -0.10
CA VAL A 92 2.27 -11.65 0.52
C VAL A 92 1.19 -12.09 -0.46
N ALA A 93 0.24 -12.90 0.02
CA ALA A 93 -0.93 -13.36 -0.73
C ALA A 93 -0.62 -13.94 -2.12
N GLY A 94 0.46 -14.72 -2.25
CA GLY A 94 0.85 -15.37 -3.51
C GLY A 94 1.60 -14.44 -4.49
N VAL A 95 1.97 -13.24 -4.05
CA VAL A 95 2.77 -12.28 -4.83
C VAL A 95 4.11 -12.08 -4.14
N MET A 96 5.19 -12.31 -4.88
CA MET A 96 6.54 -11.93 -4.51
C MET A 96 6.73 -10.43 -4.76
N VAL A 97 7.24 -9.72 -3.76
CA VAL A 97 7.58 -8.30 -3.82
C VAL A 97 9.06 -8.15 -3.54
N GLU A 98 9.79 -7.50 -4.44
CA GLU A 98 11.21 -7.23 -4.31
C GLU A 98 11.49 -5.74 -4.39
N LEU A 99 12.25 -5.22 -3.42
CA LEU A 99 12.83 -3.88 -3.49
C LEU A 99 14.11 -3.94 -4.33
N ARG A 100 14.08 -3.27 -5.48
CA ARG A 100 15.18 -3.18 -6.44
C ARG A 100 15.64 -1.74 -6.61
N PHE A 101 16.85 -1.59 -7.15
CA PHE A 101 17.49 -0.30 -7.38
C PHE A 101 17.98 -0.26 -8.82
N GLU A 102 17.62 0.81 -9.52
CA GLU A 102 18.11 1.15 -10.85
C GLU A 102 18.65 2.59 -10.85
N ASP A 103 19.24 3.03 -11.96
CA ASP A 103 19.82 4.37 -12.09
C ASP A 103 18.81 5.49 -11.79
N GLU A 104 17.54 5.25 -12.08
CA GLU A 104 16.44 6.18 -11.82
C GLU A 104 15.91 6.13 -10.37
N GLY A 105 16.46 5.25 -9.52
CA GLY A 105 16.12 5.12 -8.10
C GLY A 105 15.46 3.78 -7.72
N PRO A 106 15.01 3.67 -6.45
CA PRO A 106 14.40 2.44 -5.95
C PRO A 106 12.98 2.22 -6.48
N PHE A 107 12.64 0.95 -6.71
CA PHE A 107 11.30 0.53 -7.13
C PHE A 107 10.95 -0.84 -6.54
N PHE A 108 9.66 -1.10 -6.39
CA PHE A 108 9.13 -2.42 -6.10
C PHE A 108 8.87 -3.17 -7.40
N HIS A 109 9.30 -4.43 -7.44
CA HIS A 109 8.99 -5.40 -8.46
C HIS A 109 8.04 -6.44 -7.88
N PHE A 110 6.83 -6.54 -8.43
CA PHE A 110 5.80 -7.49 -8.05
C PHE A 110 5.68 -8.57 -9.12
N SER A 111 5.63 -9.83 -8.71
CA SER A 111 5.39 -10.98 -9.59
C SER A 111 4.69 -12.10 -8.84
N PRO A 112 4.00 -13.05 -9.50
CA PRO A 112 3.52 -14.27 -8.86
C PRO A 112 4.62 -14.97 -8.07
N GLU A 113 4.24 -15.62 -6.97
CA GLU A 113 5.15 -16.48 -6.22
C GLU A 113 5.70 -17.57 -7.15
N PRO A 114 7.04 -17.75 -7.20
CA PRO A 114 7.61 -18.86 -7.95
C PRO A 114 7.06 -20.20 -7.45
N PRO A 115 6.90 -21.21 -8.33
CA PRO A 115 6.49 -22.54 -7.91
C PRO A 115 7.42 -23.05 -6.82
N ARG A 116 6.85 -23.50 -5.69
CA ARG A 116 7.65 -24.09 -4.62
C ARG A 116 8.30 -25.36 -5.16
N ARG A 117 9.63 -25.42 -5.08
CA ARG A 117 10.36 -26.69 -5.29
C ARG A 117 10.00 -27.62 -4.14
N SER A 118 9.07 -28.55 -4.39
CA SER A 118 8.89 -29.78 -3.63
C SER A 118 9.93 -30.81 -4.04
#